data_AF-A0A934C175-F1
#
_entry.id   AF-A0A934C175-F1
#
_cell.length_a   1.000
_cell.length_b   1.000
_cell.length_c   1.000
_cell.angle_alpha   90.00
_cell.angle_beta   90.00
_cell.angle_gamma   90.00
#
_symmetry.space_group_name_H-M   'P 1'
#
loop_
_entity.id
_entity.type
_entity.pdbx_description
1 polymer ?
#
loop_
_entity_poly.entity_id
_entity_poly.type
_entity_poly.pdbx_seq_one_letter_code
_entity_poly.pdbx_strand_id
1 'polypeptide(L)'
;MPVFTRSVAVALCGLTAGPAAGAAGAETVAAWEEGAQLSFADAARHFARLGDSREARFGRAVMLVNAQPKTLANVAEGRALFLALRRERADDEPGIGALYYLARIAQFHEARPDLAAARTSFATLVAEHGDHFYGQLARFKLATLALYDAADTRPPAERLAAAEALGEPLHHPGIKRDFHLLAAEAHLRFHLSVEHALRHFLAAESGRAPVRDVVRAALFLQIGECARELGRHGLARRFYERFLAEFPRDARGATVRARLAGLPREVAP
;
A
#
# COMPACT_ATOMS: atom_id res chain seq x y z
N MET A 1 -25.20 -4.27 12.78
CA MET A 1 -24.28 -3.86 11.70
C MET A 1 -23.12 -4.82 11.68
N PRO A 2 -22.86 -5.59 10.61
CA PRO A 2 -21.62 -6.34 10.52
C PRO A 2 -20.52 -5.38 10.07
N VAL A 3 -19.57 -5.12 10.96
CA VAL A 3 -18.31 -4.45 10.64
C VAL A 3 -17.57 -5.38 9.68
N PHE A 4 -17.49 -5.00 8.40
CA PHE A 4 -16.68 -5.71 7.41
C PHE A 4 -15.20 -5.44 7.70
N THR A 5 -14.64 -6.13 8.69
CA THR A 5 -13.19 -6.23 8.88
C THR A 5 -12.64 -7.18 7.83
N ARG A 6 -12.24 -6.64 6.68
CA ARG A 6 -11.38 -7.33 5.72
C ARG A 6 -10.05 -6.61 5.65
N SER A 7 -9.04 -7.26 6.21
CA SER A 7 -7.64 -6.88 6.18
C SER A 7 -7.24 -6.41 4.78
N VAL A 8 -6.87 -5.14 4.67
CA VAL A 8 -6.31 -4.56 3.44
C VAL A 8 -4.93 -5.20 3.25
N ALA A 9 -4.85 -6.15 2.32
CA ALA A 9 -3.59 -6.62 1.78
C ALA A 9 -2.97 -5.47 0.98
N VAL A 10 -1.98 -4.79 1.58
CA VAL A 10 -1.18 -3.77 0.90
C VAL A 10 -0.34 -4.47 -0.18
N ALA A 11 -0.79 -4.35 -1.42
CA ALA A 11 -0.10 -4.85 -2.60
C ALA A 11 1.04 -3.90 -3.01
N LEU A 12 2.20 -4.47 -3.34
CA LEU A 12 3.31 -3.77 -3.96
C LEU A 12 2.91 -3.28 -5.36
N CYS A 13 3.05 -1.98 -5.62
CA CYS A 13 2.99 -1.42 -6.97
C CYS A 13 4.24 -0.57 -7.25
N GLY A 14 4.84 -0.82 -8.43
CA GLY A 14 5.53 0.18 -9.23
C GLY A 14 7.04 0.27 -9.08
N LEU A 15 7.79 -0.70 -9.59
CA LEU A 15 9.16 -0.46 -10.07
C LEU A 15 9.07 -0.25 -11.57
N THR A 16 9.09 1.00 -12.05
CA THR A 16 9.32 1.29 -13.47
C THR A 16 10.80 1.56 -13.66
N ALA A 17 11.52 0.61 -14.26
CA ALA A 17 12.90 0.79 -14.68
C ALA A 17 12.98 1.77 -15.88
N GLY A 18 13.93 2.71 -15.83
CA GLY A 18 14.25 3.62 -16.93
C GLY A 18 14.95 2.91 -18.11
N PRO A 19 15.04 3.55 -19.30
CA PRO A 19 15.44 2.88 -20.51
C PRO A 19 16.97 2.83 -20.65
N ALA A 20 17.53 1.62 -20.59
CA ALA A 20 18.81 1.28 -21.22
C ALA A 20 18.90 -0.25 -21.36
N ALA A 21 18.29 -0.83 -22.40
CA ALA A 21 18.22 -2.30 -22.52
C ALA A 21 19.07 -2.83 -23.67
N GLY A 22 20.25 -3.36 -23.34
CA GLY A 22 20.77 -4.55 -24.00
C GLY A 22 20.02 -5.80 -23.53
N ALA A 23 20.34 -6.98 -24.08
CA ALA A 23 19.64 -8.24 -23.77
C ALA A 23 19.54 -8.55 -22.26
N ALA A 24 20.58 -8.25 -21.47
CA ALA A 24 20.57 -8.44 -20.02
C ALA A 24 19.55 -7.54 -19.28
N GLY A 25 19.27 -6.34 -19.81
CA GLY A 25 18.25 -5.44 -19.26
C GLY A 25 16.84 -5.96 -19.54
N ALA A 26 16.60 -6.54 -20.72
CA ALA A 26 15.30 -7.11 -21.08
C ALA A 26 14.94 -8.33 -20.21
N GLU A 27 15.90 -9.23 -19.95
CA GLU A 27 15.69 -10.39 -19.08
C GLU A 27 15.41 -9.98 -17.62
N THR A 28 16.08 -8.94 -17.14
CA THR A 28 15.84 -8.38 -15.80
C THR A 28 14.42 -7.82 -15.68
N VAL A 29 13.94 -7.10 -16.71
CA VAL A 29 12.56 -6.61 -16.76
C VAL A 29 11.56 -7.77 -16.74
N ALA A 30 11.80 -8.82 -17.53
CA ALA A 30 10.93 -10.01 -17.55
C ALA A 30 10.81 -10.69 -16.17
N ALA A 31 11.92 -10.82 -15.44
CA ALA A 31 11.91 -11.37 -14.09
C ALA A 31 11.08 -10.51 -13.10
N TRP A 32 11.13 -9.18 -13.23
CA TRP A 32 10.29 -8.28 -12.45
C TRP A 32 8.81 -8.40 -12.83
N GLU A 33 8.49 -8.55 -14.11
CA GLU A 33 7.11 -8.74 -14.60
C GLU A 33 6.49 -10.04 -14.08
N GLU A 34 7.24 -11.15 -14.08
CA GLU A 34 6.82 -12.41 -13.46
C GLU A 34 6.47 -12.22 -11.98
N GLY A 35 7.32 -11.48 -11.24
CA GLY A 35 7.06 -11.13 -9.85
C GLY A 35 5.80 -10.28 -9.67
N ALA A 36 5.56 -9.33 -10.57
CA ALA A 36 4.35 -8.48 -10.56
C ALA A 36 3.06 -9.29 -10.83
N GLN A 37 3.16 -10.42 -11.53
CA GLN A 37 2.07 -11.37 -11.76
C GLN A 37 1.88 -12.37 -10.61
N LEU A 38 2.58 -12.19 -9.49
CA LEU A 38 2.56 -13.03 -8.29
C LEU A 38 3.24 -14.41 -8.47
N SER A 39 3.99 -14.61 -9.53
CA SER A 39 4.78 -15.82 -9.80
C SER A 39 6.15 -15.76 -9.09
N PHE A 40 6.13 -15.52 -7.78
CA PHE A 40 7.35 -15.22 -7.00
C PHE A 40 8.40 -16.33 -7.02
N ALA A 41 8.01 -17.60 -7.00
CA ALA A 41 8.96 -18.71 -7.01
C ALA A 41 9.69 -18.82 -8.37
N ASP A 42 8.97 -18.61 -9.46
CA ASP A 42 9.54 -18.59 -10.81
C ASP A 42 10.46 -17.38 -10.99
N ALA A 43 9.99 -16.20 -10.60
CA ALA A 43 10.78 -14.98 -10.66
C ALA A 43 12.07 -15.09 -9.82
N ALA A 44 12.04 -15.71 -8.64
CA ALA A 44 13.23 -15.96 -7.84
C ALA A 44 14.26 -16.85 -8.57
N ARG A 45 13.80 -17.92 -9.24
CA ARG A 45 14.66 -18.77 -10.07
C ARG A 45 15.17 -18.03 -11.30
N HIS A 46 14.36 -17.15 -11.87
CA HIS A 46 14.75 -16.30 -12.99
C HIS A 46 15.89 -15.38 -12.58
N PHE A 47 15.73 -14.59 -11.53
CA PHE A 47 16.81 -13.73 -11.00
C PHE A 47 18.08 -14.51 -10.65
N ALA A 48 17.95 -15.72 -10.10
CA ALA A 48 19.11 -16.56 -9.81
C ALA A 48 19.92 -16.94 -11.08
N ARG A 49 19.25 -17.08 -12.24
CA ARG A 49 19.91 -17.37 -13.53
C ARG A 49 20.57 -16.14 -14.16
N LEU A 50 20.11 -14.92 -13.82
CA LEU A 50 20.69 -13.66 -14.32
C LEU A 50 22.08 -13.37 -13.71
N GLY A 51 22.49 -14.10 -12.68
CA GLY A 51 23.82 -14.05 -12.08
C GLY A 51 23.90 -13.20 -10.81
N ASP A 52 25.12 -12.80 -10.46
CA ASP A 52 25.45 -12.22 -9.14
C ASP A 52 25.46 -10.68 -9.12
N SER A 53 24.88 -10.03 -10.14
CA SER A 53 24.72 -8.58 -10.14
C SER A 53 23.93 -8.14 -8.90
N ARG A 54 24.19 -6.91 -8.42
CA ARG A 54 23.48 -6.37 -7.24
C ARG A 54 21.98 -6.33 -7.46
N GLU A 55 21.55 -5.95 -8.67
CA GLU A 55 20.13 -5.94 -9.05
C GLU A 55 19.53 -7.34 -9.07
N ALA A 56 20.21 -8.33 -9.65
CA ALA A 56 19.71 -9.71 -9.69
C ALA A 56 19.60 -10.31 -8.29
N ARG A 57 20.60 -10.08 -7.42
CA ARG A 57 20.56 -10.50 -6.01
C ARG A 57 19.44 -9.81 -5.24
N PHE A 58 19.21 -8.52 -5.49
CA PHE A 58 18.11 -7.77 -4.90
C PHE A 58 16.75 -8.32 -5.34
N GLY A 59 16.54 -8.47 -6.65
CA GLY A 59 15.33 -9.06 -7.23
C GLY A 59 15.02 -10.43 -6.65
N ARG A 60 16.02 -11.34 -6.65
CA ARG A 60 15.90 -12.67 -6.02
C ARG A 60 15.46 -12.58 -4.56
N ALA A 61 16.11 -11.72 -3.77
CA ALA A 61 15.77 -11.56 -2.35
C ALA A 61 14.33 -11.07 -2.15
N VAL A 62 13.87 -10.11 -2.95
CA VAL A 62 12.48 -9.64 -2.95
C VAL A 62 11.51 -10.77 -3.29
N MET A 63 11.81 -11.57 -4.30
CA MET A 63 10.94 -12.68 -4.70
C MET A 63 10.86 -13.77 -3.61
N LEU A 64 12.00 -14.13 -3.00
CA LEU A 64 12.05 -15.13 -1.92
C LEU A 64 11.18 -14.75 -0.74
N VAL A 65 11.23 -13.50 -0.27
CA VAL A 65 10.46 -13.07 0.90
C VAL A 65 8.96 -12.93 0.64
N ASN A 66 8.54 -12.83 -0.63
CA ASN A 66 7.14 -12.75 -1.03
C ASN A 66 6.55 -14.11 -1.49
N ALA A 67 7.40 -15.11 -1.72
CA ALA A 67 6.99 -16.41 -2.21
C ALA A 67 5.98 -17.13 -1.28
N GLN A 68 5.05 -17.85 -1.91
CA GLN A 68 4.08 -18.71 -1.24
C GLN A 68 4.37 -20.18 -1.61
N PRO A 69 4.35 -21.13 -0.65
CA PRO A 69 4.15 -20.90 0.78
C PRO A 69 5.33 -20.13 1.41
N LYS A 70 5.05 -19.30 2.42
CA LYS A 70 6.11 -18.65 3.19
C LYS A 70 6.90 -19.70 3.99
N THR A 71 8.20 -19.78 3.77
CA THR A 71 9.10 -20.68 4.51
C THR A 71 10.17 -19.88 5.27
N LEU A 72 10.60 -20.40 6.42
CA LEU A 72 11.69 -19.79 7.19
C LEU A 72 13.00 -19.76 6.38
N ALA A 73 13.23 -20.77 5.53
CA ALA A 73 14.38 -20.85 4.65
C ALA A 73 14.41 -19.68 3.64
N ASN A 74 13.31 -19.43 2.92
CA ASN A 74 13.25 -18.32 1.97
C ASN A 74 13.45 -16.96 2.64
N VAL A 75 12.86 -16.77 3.83
CA VAL A 75 13.01 -15.54 4.61
C VAL A 75 14.47 -15.36 5.07
N ALA A 76 15.11 -16.42 5.55
CA ALA A 76 16.51 -16.38 5.99
C ALA A 76 17.46 -16.08 4.82
N GLU A 77 17.25 -16.72 3.67
CA GLU A 77 18.06 -16.50 2.47
C GLU A 77 17.88 -15.08 1.91
N GLY A 78 16.63 -14.61 1.77
CA GLY A 78 16.35 -13.24 1.34
C GLY A 78 16.97 -12.21 2.29
N ARG A 79 16.90 -12.44 3.62
CA ARG A 79 17.57 -11.59 4.62
C ARG A 79 19.08 -11.55 4.41
N ALA A 80 19.72 -12.70 4.20
CA ALA A 80 21.17 -12.78 4.00
C ALA A 80 21.61 -11.98 2.76
N LEU A 81 20.85 -12.06 1.67
CA LEU A 81 21.08 -11.28 0.45
C LEU A 81 20.94 -9.77 0.71
N PHE A 82 19.86 -9.32 1.38
CA PHE A 82 19.69 -7.91 1.72
C PHE A 82 20.82 -7.38 2.62
N LEU A 83 21.25 -8.15 3.63
CA LEU A 83 22.39 -7.79 4.48
C LEU A 83 23.71 -7.71 3.71
N ALA A 84 23.93 -8.59 2.73
CA ALA A 84 25.12 -8.53 1.87
C ALA A 84 25.10 -7.28 0.98
N LEU A 85 23.97 -6.99 0.34
CA LEU A 85 23.80 -5.82 -0.52
C LEU A 85 24.11 -4.52 0.22
N ARG A 86 23.60 -4.36 1.45
CA ARG A 86 23.87 -3.18 2.28
C ARG A 86 25.33 -3.06 2.70
N ARG A 87 25.98 -4.18 3.07
CA ARG A 87 27.40 -4.18 3.49
C ARG A 87 28.34 -3.77 2.35
N GLU A 88 28.03 -4.19 1.14
CA GLU A 88 28.78 -3.82 -0.06
C GLU A 88 28.59 -2.34 -0.43
N ARG A 89 27.34 -1.86 -0.41
CA ARG A 89 26.99 -0.45 -0.66
C ARG A 89 25.61 -0.15 -0.12
N ALA A 90 25.50 0.83 0.78
CA ALA A 90 24.24 1.18 1.43
C ALA A 90 23.40 2.18 0.61
N ASP A 91 24.06 3.09 -0.11
CA ASP A 91 23.41 4.30 -0.67
C ASP A 91 23.02 4.17 -2.16
N ASP A 92 23.12 2.98 -2.74
CA ASP A 92 22.59 2.72 -4.09
C ASP A 92 21.18 2.10 -4.04
N GLU A 93 20.51 2.03 -5.18
CA GLU A 93 19.12 1.56 -5.26
C GLU A 93 18.90 0.19 -4.57
N PRO A 94 19.73 -0.86 -4.81
CA PRO A 94 19.63 -2.12 -4.06
C PRO A 94 19.90 -1.99 -2.56
N GLY A 95 20.85 -1.15 -2.15
CA GLY A 95 21.19 -0.93 -0.74
C GLY A 95 20.06 -0.25 0.05
N ILE A 96 19.48 0.80 -0.53
CA ILE A 96 18.33 1.53 0.03
C ILE A 96 17.11 0.60 0.09
N GLY A 97 16.81 -0.09 -1.01
CA GLY A 97 15.72 -1.07 -1.07
C GLY A 97 15.90 -2.21 -0.07
N ALA A 98 17.12 -2.71 0.10
CA ALA A 98 17.43 -3.76 1.05
C ALA A 98 17.11 -3.36 2.50
N LEU A 99 17.37 -2.11 2.91
CA LEU A 99 16.97 -1.62 4.24
C LEU A 99 15.45 -1.66 4.40
N TYR A 100 14.69 -1.26 3.38
CA TYR A 100 13.22 -1.31 3.43
C TYR A 100 12.71 -2.74 3.60
N TYR A 101 13.27 -3.71 2.87
CA TYR A 101 12.84 -5.10 2.99
C TYR A 101 13.30 -5.75 4.30
N LEU A 102 14.47 -5.40 4.85
CA LEU A 102 14.88 -5.84 6.19
C LEU A 102 13.88 -5.37 7.26
N ALA A 103 13.41 -4.12 7.17
CA ALA A 103 12.36 -3.61 8.05
C ALA A 103 11.05 -4.39 7.89
N ARG A 104 10.65 -4.73 6.65
CA ARG A 104 9.46 -5.56 6.36
C ARG A 104 9.58 -7.00 6.87
N ILE A 105 10.79 -7.56 6.91
CA ILE A 105 11.03 -8.87 7.48
C ILE A 105 10.78 -8.82 8.99
N ALA A 106 11.40 -7.87 9.70
CA ALA A 106 11.18 -7.66 11.14
C ALA A 106 9.68 -7.41 11.46
N GLN A 107 8.99 -6.67 10.59
CA GLN A 107 7.56 -6.34 10.77
C GLN A 107 6.60 -7.54 10.61
N PHE A 108 6.86 -8.48 9.70
CA PHE A 108 5.83 -9.45 9.27
C PHE A 108 6.29 -10.89 9.03
N HIS A 109 7.60 -11.14 8.93
CA HIS A 109 8.10 -12.43 8.45
C HIS A 109 8.81 -13.24 9.55
N GLU A 110 9.03 -12.62 10.71
CA GLU A 110 9.54 -13.33 11.89
C GLU A 110 8.41 -14.05 12.62
N ALA A 111 8.73 -15.17 13.28
CA ALA A 111 7.78 -15.91 14.11
C ALA A 111 7.18 -15.03 15.22
N ARG A 112 7.96 -14.05 15.69
CA ARG A 112 7.50 -12.95 16.54
C ARG A 112 7.95 -11.64 15.88
N PRO A 113 7.02 -10.81 15.39
CA PRO A 113 7.39 -9.51 14.81
C PRO A 113 8.16 -8.62 15.79
N ASP A 114 9.25 -8.02 15.31
CA ASP A 114 9.99 -6.97 16.00
C ASP A 114 9.63 -5.60 15.41
N LEU A 115 8.56 -5.02 15.94
CA LEU A 115 8.06 -3.73 15.48
C LEU A 115 8.99 -2.56 15.84
N ALA A 116 9.79 -2.70 16.90
CA ALA A 116 10.75 -1.68 17.30
C ALA A 116 11.90 -1.60 16.29
N ALA A 117 12.49 -2.74 15.91
CA ALA A 117 13.53 -2.79 14.88
C ALA A 117 13.01 -2.31 13.51
N ALA A 118 11.78 -2.70 13.15
CA ALA A 118 11.14 -2.20 11.93
C ALA A 118 10.97 -0.67 11.95
N ARG A 119 10.48 -0.10 13.06
CA ARG A 119 10.31 1.35 13.23
C ARG A 119 11.63 2.10 13.10
N THR A 120 12.69 1.63 13.76
CA THR A 120 14.02 2.22 13.65
C THR A 120 14.50 2.22 12.20
N SER A 121 14.38 1.08 11.50
CA SER A 121 14.83 0.96 10.11
C SER A 121 14.05 1.85 9.14
N PHE A 122 12.73 1.96 9.31
CA PHE A 122 11.92 2.89 8.52
C PHE A 122 12.25 4.35 8.83
N ALA A 123 12.49 4.70 10.10
CA ALA A 123 12.89 6.06 10.48
C ALA A 123 14.23 6.45 9.86
N THR A 124 15.21 5.53 9.83
CA THR A 124 16.48 5.73 9.12
C THR A 124 16.26 6.03 7.64
N LEU A 125 15.45 5.23 6.94
CA LEU A 125 15.12 5.48 5.53
C LEU A 125 14.48 6.84 5.29
N VAL A 126 13.59 7.28 6.19
CA VAL A 126 12.92 8.57 6.07
C VAL A 126 13.91 9.72 6.29
N ALA A 127 14.84 9.57 7.24
CA ALA A 127 15.83 10.58 7.57
C ALA A 127 16.90 10.73 6.47
N GLU A 128 17.39 9.62 5.94
CA GLU A 128 18.51 9.60 4.99
C GLU A 128 18.06 9.71 3.53
N HIS A 129 16.86 9.21 3.20
CA HIS A 129 16.38 9.07 1.83
C HIS A 129 14.90 9.45 1.68
N GLY A 130 14.47 10.50 2.39
CA GLY A 130 13.05 10.88 2.52
C GLY A 130 12.28 11.14 1.20
N ASP A 131 12.97 11.56 0.14
CA ASP A 131 12.39 11.78 -1.20
C ASP A 131 12.46 10.54 -2.10
N HIS A 132 13.34 9.59 -1.77
CA HIS A 132 13.47 8.33 -2.50
C HIS A 132 12.19 7.50 -2.40
N PHE A 133 11.90 6.67 -3.41
CA PHE A 133 10.71 5.81 -3.44
C PHE A 133 10.58 4.96 -2.15
N TYR A 134 11.64 4.26 -1.75
CA TYR A 134 11.67 3.49 -0.50
C TYR A 134 11.58 4.34 0.77
N GLY A 135 12.05 5.59 0.77
CA GLY A 135 11.85 6.53 1.87
C GLY A 135 10.40 6.94 2.02
N GLN A 136 9.71 7.20 0.90
CA GLN A 136 8.27 7.48 0.90
C GLN A 136 7.45 6.26 1.32
N LEU A 137 7.82 5.04 0.89
CA LEU A 137 7.20 3.80 1.38
C LEU A 137 7.43 3.60 2.88
N ALA A 138 8.64 3.86 3.38
CA ALA A 138 8.96 3.78 4.79
C ALA A 138 8.13 4.77 5.62
N ARG A 139 7.94 5.99 5.13
CA ARG A 139 7.07 7.01 5.76
C ARG A 139 5.62 6.52 5.86
N PHE A 140 5.07 5.95 4.79
CA PHE A 140 3.75 5.31 4.82
C PHE A 140 3.68 4.13 5.82
N LYS A 141 4.74 3.33 5.94
CA LYS A 141 4.80 2.25 6.94
C LYS A 141 4.88 2.75 8.37
N LEU A 142 5.60 3.83 8.64
CA LEU A 142 5.58 4.50 9.94
C LEU A 142 4.19 5.00 10.29
N ALA A 143 3.45 5.58 9.33
CA ALA A 143 2.07 6.01 9.55
C ALA A 143 1.16 4.82 9.90
N THR A 144 1.32 3.69 9.21
CA THR A 144 0.60 2.43 9.51
C THR A 144 0.90 1.95 10.93
N LEU A 145 2.18 1.95 11.34
CA LEU A 145 2.59 1.54 12.69
C LEU A 145 2.05 2.51 13.76
N ALA A 146 2.06 3.83 13.53
CA ALA A 146 1.47 4.79 14.45
C ALA A 146 -0.04 4.51 14.69
N LEU A 147 -0.77 4.16 13.62
CA LEU A 147 -2.21 3.89 13.69
C LEU A 147 -2.58 2.56 14.34
N TYR A 148 -1.78 1.51 14.17
CA TYR A 148 -2.22 0.14 14.46
C TYR A 148 -1.27 -0.70 15.32
N ASP A 149 -0.15 -0.15 15.78
CA ASP A 149 0.65 -0.81 16.81
C ASP A 149 -0.18 -0.99 18.09
N ALA A 150 -0.35 -2.24 18.52
CA ALA A 150 -1.17 -2.56 19.69
C ALA A 150 -0.50 -2.14 21.01
N ALA A 151 0.81 -1.91 21.00
CA ALA A 151 1.55 -1.42 22.17
C ALA A 151 1.40 0.11 22.36
N ASP A 152 0.91 0.83 21.36
CA ASP A 152 0.70 2.28 21.43
C ASP A 152 -0.60 2.59 22.19
N THR A 153 -0.46 3.12 23.41
CA THR A 153 -1.56 3.41 24.32
C THR A 153 -2.16 4.80 24.13
N ARG A 154 -1.64 5.60 23.19
CA ARG A 154 -2.19 6.94 22.91
C ARG A 154 -3.64 6.83 22.40
N PRO A 155 -4.48 7.84 22.67
CA PRO A 155 -5.81 7.93 22.09
C PRO A 155 -5.79 7.81 20.55
N PRO A 156 -6.79 7.17 19.92
CA PRO A 156 -6.82 7.02 18.46
C PRO A 156 -6.69 8.33 17.68
N ALA A 157 -7.25 9.43 18.20
CA ALA A 157 -7.13 10.75 17.59
C ALA A 157 -5.67 11.25 17.54
N GLU A 158 -4.90 11.08 18.62
CA GLU A 158 -3.48 11.46 18.66
C GLU A 158 -2.63 10.59 17.73
N ARG A 159 -2.94 9.29 17.67
CA ARG A 159 -2.28 8.34 16.76
C ARG A 159 -2.53 8.70 15.30
N LEU A 160 -3.76 9.11 14.98
CA LEU A 160 -4.12 9.57 13.64
C LEU A 160 -3.44 10.88 13.29
N ALA A 161 -3.43 11.87 14.18
CA ALA A 161 -2.69 13.12 13.96
C ALA A 161 -1.19 12.87 13.70
N ALA A 162 -0.57 11.97 14.47
CA ALA A 162 0.82 11.57 14.24
C ALA A 162 1.03 10.87 12.89
N ALA A 163 0.08 10.06 12.45
CA ALA A 163 0.11 9.42 11.14
C ALA A 163 -0.12 10.42 9.99
N GLU A 164 -0.97 11.43 10.19
CA GLU A 164 -1.22 12.51 9.23
C GLU A 164 0.00 13.40 9.02
N ALA A 165 0.73 13.74 10.09
CA ALA A 165 1.99 14.46 9.99
C ALA A 165 3.04 13.68 9.16
N LEU A 166 3.04 12.35 9.24
CA LEU A 166 3.87 11.50 8.37
C LEU A 166 3.35 11.48 6.92
N GLY A 167 2.08 11.79 6.67
CA GLY A 167 1.52 11.85 5.33
C GLY A 167 1.89 13.10 4.53
N GLU A 168 2.12 14.23 5.20
CA GLU A 168 2.30 15.54 4.55
C GLU A 168 3.40 15.57 3.47
N PRO A 169 4.61 15.01 3.68
CA PRO A 169 5.69 15.06 2.70
C PRO A 169 5.53 14.06 1.54
N LEU A 170 4.51 13.19 1.57
CA LEU A 170 4.30 12.19 0.51
C LEU A 170 3.90 12.87 -0.80
N HIS A 171 4.65 12.55 -1.85
CA HIS A 171 4.43 13.09 -3.19
C HIS A 171 4.41 12.01 -4.28
N HIS A 172 4.89 10.79 -4.02
CA HIS A 172 4.72 9.68 -4.94
C HIS A 172 3.22 9.33 -5.09
N PRO A 173 2.62 9.41 -6.29
CA PRO A 173 1.17 9.37 -6.46
C PRO A 173 0.49 8.12 -5.88
N GLY A 174 1.08 6.94 -6.10
CA GLY A 174 0.52 5.68 -5.58
C GLY A 174 0.58 5.58 -4.06
N ILE A 175 1.67 6.07 -3.45
CA ILE A 175 1.87 6.01 -2.00
C ILE A 175 0.97 7.03 -1.31
N LYS A 176 0.84 8.23 -1.86
CA LYS A 176 -0.04 9.28 -1.36
C LYS A 176 -1.51 8.86 -1.39
N ARG A 177 -1.94 8.20 -2.48
CA ARG A 177 -3.28 7.61 -2.57
C ARG A 177 -3.49 6.58 -1.46
N ASP A 178 -2.59 5.61 -1.32
CA ASP A 178 -2.72 4.54 -0.33
C ASP A 178 -2.70 5.09 1.11
N PHE A 179 -1.94 6.16 1.35
CA PHE A 179 -1.97 6.91 2.59
C PHE A 179 -3.35 7.52 2.86
N HIS A 180 -3.99 8.16 1.87
CA HIS A 180 -5.33 8.69 2.04
C HIS A 180 -6.37 7.59 2.30
N LEU A 181 -6.26 6.43 1.64
CA LEU A 181 -7.13 5.29 1.95
C LEU A 181 -6.95 4.82 3.41
N LEU A 182 -5.70 4.74 3.88
CA LEU A 182 -5.37 4.38 5.26
C LEU A 182 -5.95 5.37 6.27
N ALA A 183 -5.78 6.67 6.05
CA ALA A 183 -6.28 7.73 6.93
C ALA A 183 -7.82 7.76 6.96
N ALA A 184 -8.47 7.60 5.81
CA ALA A 184 -9.92 7.52 5.74
C ALA A 184 -10.47 6.32 6.53
N GLU A 185 -9.85 5.14 6.37
CA GLU A 185 -10.22 3.95 7.12
C GLU A 185 -10.03 4.15 8.63
N ALA A 186 -8.94 4.79 9.05
CA ALA A 186 -8.68 5.08 10.46
C ALA A 186 -9.77 5.99 11.07
N HIS A 187 -10.19 7.05 10.37
CA HIS A 187 -11.28 7.91 10.83
C HIS A 187 -12.58 7.13 11.06
N LEU A 188 -12.92 6.21 10.15
CA LEU A 188 -14.13 5.39 10.27
C LEU A 188 -13.99 4.33 11.36
N ARG A 189 -12.88 3.60 11.38
CA ARG A 189 -12.59 2.50 12.32
C ARG A 189 -12.58 2.97 13.77
N PHE A 190 -12.03 4.15 14.01
CA PHE A 190 -11.95 4.73 15.35
C PHE A 190 -13.12 5.68 15.66
N HIS A 191 -14.14 5.75 14.79
CA HIS A 191 -15.33 6.58 14.96
C HIS A 191 -15.02 8.06 15.22
N LEU A 192 -14.00 8.60 14.54
CA LEU A 192 -13.50 9.96 14.79
C LEU A 192 -14.23 11.01 13.97
N SER A 193 -14.31 10.84 12.64
CA SER A 193 -14.99 11.81 11.78
C SER A 193 -15.30 11.25 10.38
N VAL A 194 -16.58 11.11 10.06
CA VAL A 194 -17.05 10.73 8.71
C VAL A 194 -16.70 11.80 7.68
N GLU A 195 -16.71 13.08 8.07
CA GLU A 195 -16.33 14.18 7.18
C GLU A 195 -14.86 14.12 6.78
N HIS A 196 -13.95 13.86 7.72
CA HIS A 196 -12.53 13.71 7.39
C HIS A 196 -12.27 12.44 6.57
N ALA A 197 -12.95 11.33 6.90
CA ALA A 197 -12.90 10.13 6.08
C ALA A 197 -13.30 10.41 4.62
N LEU A 198 -14.41 11.14 4.40
CA LEU A 198 -14.85 11.54 3.07
C LEU A 198 -13.79 12.39 2.34
N ARG A 199 -13.18 13.37 3.02
CA ARG A 199 -12.12 14.21 2.43
C ARG A 199 -10.95 13.36 1.95
N HIS A 200 -10.50 12.41 2.75
CA HIS A 200 -9.42 11.51 2.36
C HIS A 200 -9.82 10.57 1.22
N PHE A 201 -11.02 9.98 1.23
CA PHE A 201 -11.46 9.16 0.10
C PHE A 201 -11.55 9.94 -1.22
N LEU A 202 -12.02 11.20 -1.19
CA LEU A 202 -12.01 12.07 -2.38
C LEU A 202 -10.58 12.41 -2.83
N ALA A 203 -9.66 12.65 -1.89
CA ALA A 203 -8.25 12.86 -2.21
C ALA A 203 -7.61 11.60 -2.85
N ALA A 204 -7.96 10.40 -2.37
CA ALA A 204 -7.51 9.16 -2.98
C ALA A 204 -8.09 8.95 -4.39
N GLU A 205 -9.36 9.31 -4.62
CA GLU A 205 -10.03 9.14 -5.92
C GLU A 205 -9.54 10.13 -6.98
N SER A 206 -9.24 11.36 -6.59
CA SER A 206 -8.70 12.39 -7.51
C SER A 206 -7.25 12.14 -7.96
N GLY A 207 -6.57 11.17 -7.33
CA GLY A 207 -5.22 10.78 -7.70
C GLY A 207 -5.14 10.13 -9.09
N ARG A 208 -4.02 10.35 -9.80
CA ARG A 208 -3.77 9.77 -11.13
C ARG A 208 -3.20 8.34 -11.11
N ALA A 209 -2.94 7.79 -9.92
CA ALA A 209 -2.30 6.48 -9.78
C ALA A 209 -3.29 5.34 -10.07
N PRO A 210 -2.96 4.37 -10.94
CA PRO A 210 -3.84 3.25 -11.27
C PRO A 210 -4.27 2.46 -10.04
N VAL A 211 -5.58 2.18 -9.91
CA VAL A 211 -6.17 1.42 -8.81
C VAL A 211 -6.78 0.14 -9.37
N ARG A 212 -6.56 -0.98 -8.67
CA ARG A 212 -7.23 -2.25 -9.02
C ARG A 212 -8.75 -2.09 -8.90
N ASP A 213 -9.50 -2.70 -9.80
CA ASP A 213 -10.97 -2.61 -9.85
C ASP A 213 -11.65 -2.89 -8.52
N VAL A 214 -11.21 -3.91 -7.78
CA VAL A 214 -11.78 -4.25 -6.46
C VAL A 214 -11.64 -3.09 -5.46
N VAL A 215 -10.48 -2.43 -5.44
CA VAL A 215 -10.21 -1.30 -4.54
C VAL A 215 -10.99 -0.07 -5.01
N ARG A 216 -11.04 0.19 -6.32
CA ARG A 216 -11.80 1.29 -6.90
C ARG A 216 -13.30 1.16 -6.65
N ALA A 217 -13.85 -0.03 -6.83
CA ALA A 217 -15.23 -0.35 -6.51
C ALA A 217 -15.54 -0.12 -5.03
N ALA A 218 -14.66 -0.56 -4.12
CA ALA A 218 -14.81 -0.27 -2.69
C ALA A 218 -14.74 1.23 -2.39
N LEU A 219 -13.81 1.97 -3.01
CA LEU A 219 -13.64 3.41 -2.83
C LEU A 219 -14.91 4.19 -3.20
N PHE A 220 -15.53 3.91 -4.35
CA PHE A 220 -16.78 4.58 -4.74
C PHE A 220 -17.91 4.34 -3.74
N LEU A 221 -18.03 3.13 -3.23
CA LEU A 221 -19.03 2.82 -2.20
C LEU A 221 -18.75 3.58 -0.91
N GLN A 222 -17.49 3.62 -0.45
CA GLN A 222 -17.13 4.34 0.77
C GLN A 222 -17.40 5.84 0.65
N ILE A 223 -17.09 6.45 -0.51
CA ILE A 223 -17.44 7.86 -0.79
C ILE A 223 -18.95 8.04 -0.76
N GLY A 224 -19.70 7.17 -1.44
CA GLY A 224 -21.15 7.22 -1.49
C GLY A 224 -21.81 7.12 -0.11
N GLU A 225 -21.35 6.18 0.72
CA GLU A 225 -21.86 6.00 2.08
C GLU A 225 -21.52 7.18 2.99
N CYS A 226 -20.27 7.65 3.00
CA CYS A 226 -19.89 8.81 3.82
C CYS A 226 -20.67 10.07 3.39
N ALA A 227 -20.80 10.30 2.08
CA ALA A 227 -21.57 11.41 1.55
C ALA A 227 -23.05 11.32 1.94
N ARG A 228 -23.65 10.12 1.86
CA ARG A 228 -25.04 9.89 2.28
C ARG A 228 -25.25 10.18 3.76
N GLU A 229 -24.35 9.71 4.61
CA GLU A 229 -24.41 9.92 6.07
C GLU A 229 -24.30 11.39 6.44
N LEU A 230 -23.50 12.17 5.70
CA LEU A 230 -23.35 13.61 5.88
C LEU A 230 -24.45 14.45 5.20
N GLY A 231 -25.50 13.82 4.65
CA GLY A 231 -26.58 14.51 3.93
C GLY A 231 -26.18 15.09 2.56
N ARG A 232 -24.98 14.78 2.05
CA ARG A 232 -24.46 15.23 0.76
C ARG A 232 -25.01 14.37 -0.38
N HIS A 233 -26.33 14.37 -0.55
CA HIS A 233 -27.06 13.42 -1.40
C HIS A 233 -26.65 13.44 -2.88
N GLY A 234 -26.37 14.62 -3.46
CA GLY A 234 -25.87 14.71 -4.83
C GLY A 234 -24.53 14.00 -5.04
N LEU A 235 -23.62 14.16 -4.08
CA LEU A 235 -22.33 13.46 -4.09
C LEU A 235 -22.50 11.95 -3.92
N ALA A 236 -23.38 11.53 -3.01
CA ALA A 236 -23.69 10.12 -2.81
C ALA A 236 -24.25 9.48 -4.08
N ARG A 237 -25.24 10.14 -4.70
CA ARG A 237 -25.87 9.74 -5.97
C ARG A 237 -24.82 9.52 -7.06
N ARG A 238 -23.96 10.53 -7.28
CA ARG A 238 -22.88 10.48 -8.28
C ARG A 238 -21.99 9.25 -8.14
N PHE A 239 -21.55 8.94 -6.92
CA PHE A 239 -20.64 7.81 -6.70
C PHE A 239 -21.33 6.44 -6.73
N TYR A 240 -22.59 6.34 -6.29
CA TYR A 240 -23.38 5.13 -6.49
C TYR A 240 -23.65 4.85 -7.97
N GLU A 241 -23.98 5.87 -8.75
CA GLU A 241 -24.20 5.73 -10.20
C GLU A 241 -22.91 5.33 -10.93
N ARG A 242 -21.77 5.96 -10.61
CA ARG A 242 -20.46 5.53 -11.13
C ARG A 242 -20.14 4.09 -10.78
N PHE A 243 -20.40 3.66 -9.55
CA PHE A 243 -20.20 2.27 -9.16
C PHE A 243 -21.03 1.30 -10.01
N LEU A 244 -22.32 1.59 -10.23
CA LEU A 244 -23.20 0.74 -11.02
C LEU A 244 -22.81 0.72 -12.51
N ALA A 245 -22.31 1.83 -13.04
CA ALA A 245 -21.85 1.95 -14.41
C ALA A 245 -20.52 1.21 -14.65
N GLU A 246 -19.55 1.38 -13.76
CA GLU A 246 -18.20 0.80 -13.91
C GLU A 246 -18.13 -0.66 -13.45
N PHE A 247 -18.99 -1.09 -12.51
CA PHE A 247 -18.97 -2.44 -11.95
C PHE A 247 -20.34 -3.15 -11.99
N PRO A 248 -20.93 -3.34 -13.18
CA PRO A 248 -22.31 -3.82 -13.33
C PRO A 248 -22.54 -5.25 -12.81
N ARG A 249 -21.47 -6.04 -12.67
CA ARG A 249 -21.50 -7.44 -12.19
C ARG A 249 -21.14 -7.58 -10.71
N ASP A 250 -20.86 -6.49 -10.01
CA ASP A 250 -20.52 -6.56 -8.59
C ASP A 250 -21.75 -6.92 -7.76
N ALA A 251 -21.61 -7.92 -6.87
CA ALA A 251 -22.69 -8.45 -6.05
C ALA A 251 -23.35 -7.38 -5.15
N ARG A 252 -22.65 -6.29 -4.85
CA ARG A 252 -23.17 -5.17 -4.03
C ARG A 252 -24.15 -4.27 -4.79
N GLY A 253 -24.29 -4.44 -6.11
CA GLY A 253 -25.12 -3.57 -6.96
C GLY A 253 -26.61 -3.51 -6.57
N ALA A 254 -27.17 -4.60 -6.02
CA ALA A 254 -28.54 -4.59 -5.51
C ALA A 254 -28.70 -3.63 -4.32
N THR A 255 -27.77 -3.69 -3.36
CA THR A 255 -27.75 -2.79 -2.20
C THR A 255 -27.56 -1.34 -2.62
N VAL A 256 -26.66 -1.08 -3.57
CA VAL A 256 -26.42 0.28 -4.09
C VAL A 256 -27.67 0.86 -4.75
N ARG A 257 -28.39 0.07 -5.56
CA ARG A 257 -29.67 0.51 -6.15
C ARG A 257 -30.71 0.85 -5.09
N ALA A 258 -30.82 0.04 -4.04
CA ALA A 258 -31.73 0.33 -2.93
C ALA A 258 -31.33 1.63 -2.19
N ARG A 259 -30.03 1.86 -1.95
CA ARG A 259 -29.54 3.11 -1.35
C ARG A 259 -29.84 4.32 -2.23
N LEU A 260 -29.58 4.22 -3.52
CA LEU A 260 -29.81 5.26 -4.52
C LEU A 260 -31.30 5.66 -4.62
N ALA A 261 -32.20 4.68 -4.59
CA ALA A 261 -33.64 4.90 -4.61
C ALA A 261 -34.15 5.59 -3.33
N GLY A 262 -33.49 5.35 -2.19
CA GLY A 262 -33.80 5.99 -0.90
C GLY A 262 -33.22 7.39 -0.71
N LEU A 263 -32.42 7.91 -1.64
CA LEU A 263 -31.91 9.28 -1.56
C LEU A 263 -33.01 10.29 -1.93
N PRO A 264 -33.11 11.43 -1.21
CA PRO A 264 -33.96 12.53 -1.63
C PRO A 264 -33.67 12.92 -3.09
N ARG A 265 -34.73 13.31 -3.82
CA ARG A 265 -34.57 13.95 -5.13
C ARG A 265 -34.03 15.35 -4.89
N GLU A 266 -33.00 15.75 -5.63
CA GLU A 266 -32.59 17.16 -5.65
C GLU A 266 -33.77 17.97 -6.18
N VAL A 267 -34.29 18.87 -5.34
CA VAL A 267 -35.23 19.89 -5.79
C VAL A 267 -34.35 20.95 -6.44
N ALA A 268 -34.45 21.08 -7.77
CA ALA A 268 -33.79 22.17 -8.47
C ALA A 268 -34.26 23.52 -7.87
N PRO A 269 -33.34 24.47 -7.61
CA PRO A 269 -33.70 25.81 -7.15
C PRO A 269 -34.56 26.55 -8.17
#